data_AF-A0A3B4EU09-F1
#
_entry.id   AF-A0A3B4EU09-F1
#
_cell.length_a   1.000
_cell.length_b   1.000
_cell.length_c   1.000
_cell.angle_alpha   90.00
_cell.angle_beta   90.00
_cell.angle_gamma   90.00
#
_symmetry.space_group_name_H-M   'P 1'
#
loop_
_entity.id
_entity.type
_entity.pdbx_description
1 polymer ?
#
loop_
_entity_poly.entity_id
_entity_poly.type
_entity_poly.pdbx_seq_one_letter_code
_entity_poly.pdbx_strand_id
1 'polypeptide(L)'
;GEWNTTVRVSSTTLLFYASFVRLLSSIRPGLVKKINRLPTPIAGLDNLSVFLRGCEELGLKGSQLFDPGDLQDTSIRPTSCRVDCVLITIYWLGRAANSCTSYNGPTLDLKEFEGLLHTASVLSFLFV
;
A
#
# COMPACT_ATOMS: atom_id res chain seq x y z
N GLY A 1 9.93 30.90 -5.15
CA GLY A 1 8.78 30.13 -5.64
C GLY A 1 9.30 28.98 -6.46
N GLU A 2 9.67 27.89 -5.79
CA GLU A 2 10.59 26.86 -6.30
C GLU A 2 9.91 25.48 -6.41
N TRP A 3 8.68 25.44 -6.92
CA TRP A 3 7.94 24.19 -7.11
C TRP A 3 8.25 23.49 -8.46
N ASN A 4 9.35 23.83 -9.12
CA ASN A 4 9.64 23.38 -10.49
C ASN A 4 10.83 22.42 -10.63
N THR A 5 11.16 21.64 -9.59
CA THR A 5 11.99 20.44 -9.76
C THR A 5 11.10 19.24 -10.07
N THR A 6 10.88 19.09 -11.37
CA THR A 6 10.71 17.86 -12.14
C THR A 6 11.30 16.62 -11.48
N VAL A 7 10.62 16.04 -10.50
CA VAL A 7 10.54 14.58 -10.38
C VAL A 7 9.34 14.21 -11.23
N ARG A 8 9.56 13.87 -12.50
CA ARG A 8 8.51 13.22 -13.30
C ARG A 8 8.24 11.88 -12.63
N VAL A 9 7.30 11.86 -11.68
CA VAL A 9 6.75 10.63 -11.17
C VAL A 9 6.15 9.94 -12.39
N SER A 10 6.77 8.83 -12.79
CA SER A 10 6.38 8.12 -14.01
C SER A 10 4.89 7.79 -13.97
N SER A 11 4.21 7.86 -15.11
CA SER A 11 2.81 7.44 -15.24
C SER A 11 2.58 6.03 -14.69
N THR A 12 3.60 5.17 -14.74
CA THR A 12 3.58 3.83 -14.11
C THR A 12 3.46 3.87 -12.58
N THR A 13 4.15 4.78 -11.91
CA THR A 13 4.06 4.96 -10.45
C THR A 13 2.69 5.50 -10.02
N LEU A 14 2.08 6.37 -10.81
CA LEU A 14 0.74 6.88 -10.53
C LEU A 14 -0.34 5.80 -10.71
N LEU A 15 -0.20 4.96 -11.75
CA LEU A 15 -1.07 3.79 -11.95
C LEU A 15 -0.91 2.77 -10.82
N PHE A 16 0.30 2.60 -10.31
CA PHE A 16 0.57 1.75 -9.16
C PHE A 16 -0.23 2.19 -7.92
N TYR A 17 -0.22 3.48 -7.56
CA TYR A 17 -1.02 3.96 -6.42
C TYR A 17 -2.53 3.84 -6.64
N ALA A 18 -3.01 4.03 -7.87
CA ALA A 18 -4.42 3.79 -8.18
C ALA A 18 -4.82 2.32 -8.00
N SER A 19 -3.91 1.36 -8.23
CA SER A 19 -4.18 -0.07 -8.08
C SER A 19 -4.46 -0.47 -6.63
N PHE A 20 -3.80 0.15 -5.66
CA PHE A 20 -4.07 -0.04 -4.23
C PHE A 20 -5.50 0.33 -3.85
N VAL A 21 -5.99 1.45 -4.38
CA VAL A 21 -7.36 1.89 -4.12
C VAL A 21 -8.39 0.95 -4.77
N ARG A 22 -8.07 0.39 -5.94
CA ARG A 22 -8.90 -0.64 -6.59
C ARG A 22 -8.96 -1.91 -5.75
N LEU A 23 -7.84 -2.31 -5.14
CA LEU A 23 -7.78 -3.48 -4.25
C LEU A 23 -8.77 -3.35 -3.08
N LEU A 24 -8.80 -2.21 -2.40
CA LEU A 24 -9.79 -1.96 -1.34
C LEU A 24 -11.24 -2.06 -1.83
N SER A 25 -11.50 -1.50 -3.01
CA SER A 25 -12.83 -1.54 -3.63
C SER A 25 -13.27 -2.98 -3.94
N SER A 26 -12.33 -3.86 -4.26
CA SER A 26 -12.57 -5.28 -4.45
C SER A 26 -12.78 -6.04 -3.14
N ILE A 27 -12.10 -5.65 -2.05
CA ILE A 27 -12.26 -6.28 -0.73
C ILE A 27 -13.62 -5.94 -0.10
N ARG A 28 -13.96 -4.66 -0.08
CA ARG A 28 -15.23 -4.17 0.47
C ARG A 28 -15.82 -3.11 -0.45
N PRO A 29 -16.86 -3.47 -1.25
CA PRO A 29 -17.58 -2.49 -2.06
C PRO A 29 -18.09 -1.33 -1.20
N GLY A 30 -17.93 -0.10 -1.68
CA GLY A 30 -18.34 1.12 -0.95
C GLY A 30 -17.30 1.67 0.04
N LEU A 31 -16.19 0.95 0.29
CA LEU A 31 -15.08 1.44 1.12
C LEU A 31 -14.39 2.67 0.53
N VAL A 32 -14.18 2.65 -0.79
CA VAL A 32 -13.64 3.78 -1.53
C VAL A 32 -14.76 4.46 -2.29
N LYS A 33 -14.93 5.76 -2.06
CA LYS A 33 -15.92 6.59 -2.78
C LYS A 33 -15.41 7.08 -4.13
N LYS A 34 -14.11 7.38 -4.25
CA LYS A 34 -13.52 7.97 -5.45
C LYS A 34 -12.04 7.66 -5.57
N ILE A 35 -11.59 7.41 -6.80
CA ILE A 35 -10.19 7.25 -7.19
C ILE A 35 -9.77 8.50 -7.97
N ASN A 36 -8.64 9.12 -7.62
CA ASN A 36 -8.08 10.22 -8.38
C ASN A 36 -7.30 9.66 -9.59
N ARG A 37 -7.70 10.03 -10.81
CA ARG A 37 -7.11 9.51 -12.05
C ARG A 37 -6.24 10.54 -12.78
N LEU A 38 -6.03 11.70 -12.17
CA LEU A 38 -5.20 12.73 -12.78
C LEU A 38 -3.74 12.25 -12.84
N PRO A 39 -3.01 12.51 -13.93
CA PRO A 39 -1.61 12.14 -14.06
C PRO A 39 -0.71 13.14 -13.30
N THR A 40 -1.03 13.41 -12.04
CA THR A 40 -0.29 14.35 -11.18
C THR A 40 0.25 13.65 -9.94
N PRO A 41 1.43 14.06 -9.41
CA PRO A 41 1.97 13.50 -8.17
C PRO A 41 0.99 13.60 -6.99
N ILE A 42 0.28 14.73 -6.89
CA ILE A 42 -0.74 14.98 -5.86
C ILE A 42 -1.86 13.95 -5.92
N ALA A 43 -2.32 13.57 -7.12
CA ALA A 43 -3.33 12.52 -7.27
C ALA A 43 -2.84 11.14 -6.82
N GLY A 44 -1.54 10.85 -7.02
CA GLY A 44 -0.90 9.66 -6.48
C GLY A 44 -0.92 9.62 -4.96
N LEU A 45 -0.59 10.74 -4.30
CA LEU A 45 -0.60 10.88 -2.84
C LEU A 45 -2.01 10.83 -2.25
N ASP A 46 -2.99 11.44 -2.93
CA ASP A 46 -4.41 11.32 -2.55
C ASP A 46 -4.85 9.86 -2.55
N ASN A 47 -4.54 9.13 -3.62
CA ASN A 47 -4.87 7.71 -3.74
C ASN A 47 -4.19 6.89 -2.63
N LEU A 48 -2.92 7.19 -2.31
CA LEU A 48 -2.19 6.52 -1.24
C LEU A 48 -2.84 6.78 0.13
N SER A 49 -3.23 8.01 0.40
CA SER A 49 -3.92 8.39 1.65
C SER A 49 -5.29 7.69 1.77
N VAL A 50 -6.03 7.60 0.67
CA VAL A 50 -7.29 6.84 0.61
C VAL A 50 -7.04 5.36 0.88
N PHE A 51 -5.95 4.79 0.34
CA PHE A 51 -5.59 3.40 0.57
C PHE A 51 -5.28 3.12 2.04
N LEU A 52 -4.43 3.92 2.67
CA LEU A 52 -4.04 3.74 4.07
C LEU A 52 -5.25 3.85 5.01
N ARG A 53 -6.10 4.86 4.82
CA ARG A 53 -7.34 4.99 5.60
C ARG A 53 -8.28 3.81 5.38
N GLY A 54 -8.42 3.32 4.15
CA GLY A 54 -9.25 2.15 3.87
C GLY A 54 -8.72 0.88 4.53
N CYS A 55 -7.40 0.75 4.69
CA CYS A 55 -6.79 -0.33 5.47
C CYS A 55 -7.16 -0.24 6.95
N GLU A 56 -7.10 0.96 7.56
CA GLU A 56 -7.53 1.18 8.95
C GLU A 56 -9.01 0.85 9.14
N GLU A 57 -9.87 1.24 8.20
CA GLU A 57 -11.30 0.93 8.23
C GLU A 57 -11.61 -0.58 8.02
N LEU A 58 -10.64 -1.36 7.56
CA LEU A 58 -10.67 -2.82 7.50
C LEU A 58 -10.04 -3.46 8.76
N GLY A 59 -9.53 -2.65 9.69
CA GLY A 59 -9.01 -3.08 10.99
C GLY A 59 -7.49 -3.15 11.12
N LEU A 60 -6.73 -2.65 10.14
CA LEU A 60 -5.27 -2.59 10.24
C LEU A 60 -4.86 -1.51 11.26
N LYS A 61 -3.80 -1.78 12.02
CA LYS A 61 -3.18 -0.83 12.96
C LYS A 61 -2.14 0.01 12.24
N GLY A 62 -1.87 1.23 12.73
CA GLY A 62 -0.84 2.10 12.16
C GLY A 62 0.55 1.44 12.02
N SER A 63 0.94 0.56 12.96
CA SER A 63 2.20 -0.19 12.88
C SER A 63 2.26 -1.25 11.75
N GLN A 64 1.13 -1.54 11.11
CA GLN A 64 1.00 -2.46 9.98
C GLN A 64 0.96 -1.69 8.65
N LEU A 65 0.88 -0.36 8.69
CA LEU A 65 0.83 0.52 7.54
C LEU A 65 2.23 1.07 7.25
N PHE A 66 2.56 1.20 5.98
CA PHE A 66 3.73 1.96 5.55
C PHE A 66 3.45 3.47 5.61
N ASP A 67 4.50 4.27 5.71
CA ASP A 67 4.38 5.72 5.62
C ASP A 67 4.45 6.18 4.14
N PRO A 68 3.64 7.15 3.71
CA PRO A 68 3.76 7.75 2.37
C PRO A 68 5.17 8.28 2.05
N GLY A 69 5.93 8.64 3.09
CA GLY A 69 7.33 9.05 3.00
C GLY A 69 8.26 7.90 2.58
N ASP A 70 7.99 6.65 2.98
CA ASP A 70 8.80 5.48 2.62
C ASP A 70 8.82 5.23 1.10
N LEU A 71 7.74 5.64 0.42
CA LEU A 71 7.63 5.52 -1.03
C LEU A 71 8.20 6.71 -1.79
N GLN A 72 8.40 7.86 -1.14
CA GLN A 72 8.88 9.08 -1.78
C GLN A 72 10.37 9.33 -1.54
N ASP A 73 10.90 8.94 -0.38
CA ASP A 73 12.31 9.15 -0.06
C ASP A 73 13.19 8.10 -0.75
N THR A 74 13.53 8.38 -2.00
CA THR A 74 14.53 7.64 -2.79
C THR A 74 15.97 7.90 -2.37
N SER A 75 16.22 8.86 -1.48
CA SER A 75 17.58 9.37 -1.21
C SER A 75 18.27 8.73 -0.01
N ILE A 76 17.51 8.19 0.95
CA ILE A 76 18.06 7.74 2.25
C ILE A 76 17.87 6.23 2.49
N ARG A 77 16.81 5.61 1.94
CA ARG A 77 16.48 4.20 2.24
C ARG A 77 16.77 3.26 1.07
N PRO A 78 17.35 2.07 1.32
CA PRO A 78 17.50 1.03 0.31
C PRO A 78 16.14 0.72 -0.33
N THR A 79 16.13 0.46 -1.64
CA THR A 79 14.92 0.06 -2.37
C THR A 79 14.25 -1.18 -1.76
N SER A 80 15.03 -2.11 -1.19
CA SER A 80 14.53 -3.29 -0.46
C SER A 80 13.63 -2.90 0.71
N CYS A 81 14.06 -1.99 1.59
CA CYS A 81 13.27 -1.55 2.74
C CYS A 81 11.92 -0.93 2.34
N ARG A 82 11.84 -0.33 1.14
CA ARG A 82 10.61 0.32 0.64
C ARG A 82 9.58 -0.70 0.15
N VAL A 83 10.03 -1.73 -0.58
CA VAL A 83 9.14 -2.83 -0.99
C VAL A 83 8.70 -3.63 0.22
N ASP A 84 9.58 -3.82 1.20
CA ASP A 84 9.29 -4.56 2.42
C ASP A 84 8.14 -3.93 3.24
N CYS A 85 8.16 -2.61 3.45
CA CYS A 85 7.07 -1.90 4.14
C CYS A 85 5.70 -2.09 3.43
N VAL A 86 5.68 -1.98 2.10
CA VAL A 86 4.46 -2.21 1.31
C VAL A 86 3.99 -3.65 1.41
N LEU A 87 4.91 -4.61 1.32
CA LEU A 87 4.60 -6.04 1.42
C LEU A 87 3.98 -6.38 2.78
N ILE A 88 4.48 -5.82 3.88
CA ILE A 88 3.89 -5.98 5.21
C ILE A 88 2.44 -5.51 5.23
N THR A 89 2.17 -4.31 4.71
CA THR A 89 0.79 -3.78 4.68
C THR A 89 -0.13 -4.66 3.83
N ILE A 90 0.34 -5.15 2.68
CA ILE A 90 -0.42 -6.06 1.82
C ILE A 90 -0.69 -7.40 2.50
N TYR A 91 0.27 -7.94 3.27
CA TYR A 91 0.07 -9.16 4.06
C TYR A 91 -1.08 -8.99 5.06
N TRP A 92 -1.05 -7.92 5.85
CA TRP A 92 -2.10 -7.65 6.84
C TRP A 92 -3.45 -7.36 6.18
N LEU A 93 -3.45 -6.68 5.03
CA LEU A 93 -4.66 -6.44 4.26
C LEU A 93 -5.24 -7.74 3.71
N GLY A 94 -4.40 -8.67 3.22
CA GLY A 94 -4.82 -10.01 2.79
C GLY A 94 -5.47 -10.80 3.92
N ARG A 95 -4.90 -10.73 5.14
CA ARG A 95 -5.51 -11.33 6.34
C ARG A 95 -6.86 -10.72 6.69
N ALA A 96 -6.97 -9.39 6.64
CA ALA A 96 -8.22 -8.68 6.89
C ALA A 96 -9.27 -9.02 5.82
N ALA A 97 -8.87 -9.12 4.56
CA ALA A 97 -9.74 -9.50 3.45
C ALA A 97 -10.30 -10.93 3.60
N ASN A 98 -9.47 -11.89 4.04
CA ASN A 98 -9.93 -13.26 4.34
C ASN A 98 -10.97 -13.31 5.48
N SER A 99 -10.98 -12.30 6.33
CA SER A 99 -11.94 -12.17 7.43
C SER A 99 -13.20 -11.37 7.02
N CYS A 100 -13.23 -10.81 5.81
CA CYS A 100 -14.36 -10.06 5.28
C CYS A 100 -15.34 -10.99 4.56
N THR A 101 -16.54 -11.16 5.11
CA THR A 101 -17.61 -12.00 4.51
C THR A 101 -18.09 -11.51 3.16
N SER A 102 -17.90 -10.23 2.84
CA SER A 102 -18.24 -9.65 1.53
C SER A 102 -17.20 -9.90 0.44
N TYR A 103 -16.01 -10.38 0.79
CA TYR A 103 -14.95 -10.61 -0.18
C TYR A 103 -15.05 -12.01 -0.79
N ASN A 104 -15.25 -12.07 -2.12
CA ASN A 104 -15.28 -13.32 -2.90
C ASN A 104 -14.14 -13.38 -3.93
N GLY A 105 -13.12 -12.55 -3.78
CA GLY A 105 -11.96 -12.50 -4.67
C GLY A 105 -10.92 -13.57 -4.33
N PRO A 106 -9.88 -13.71 -5.17
CA PRO A 106 -8.74 -14.58 -4.87
C PRO A 106 -8.07 -14.14 -3.57
N THR A 107 -7.92 -15.07 -2.63
CA THR A 107 -7.26 -14.79 -1.36
C THR A 107 -5.75 -14.79 -1.53
N LEU A 108 -5.07 -13.94 -0.76
CA LEU A 108 -3.61 -13.97 -0.71
C LEU A 108 -3.17 -15.29 -0.08
N ASP A 109 -2.26 -16.02 -0.72
CA ASP A 109 -1.62 -17.17 -0.09
C ASP A 109 -0.65 -16.66 0.99
N LEU A 110 -1.14 -16.62 2.22
CA LEU A 110 -0.40 -16.10 3.36
C LEU A 110 0.89 -16.89 3.63
N LYS A 111 0.93 -18.18 3.27
CA LYS A 111 2.08 -19.04 3.51
C LYS A 111 3.23 -18.71 2.57
N GLU A 112 2.92 -18.52 1.28
CA GLU A 112 3.90 -18.05 0.29
C GLU A 112 4.38 -16.63 0.63
N PHE A 113 3.47 -15.78 1.11
CA PHE A 113 3.80 -14.41 1.50
C PHE A 113 4.70 -14.34 2.75
N GLU A 114 4.52 -15.25 3.72
CA GLU A 114 5.43 -15.36 4.87
C GLU A 114 6.85 -15.73 4.44
N GLY A 115 7.01 -16.59 3.43
CA GLY A 115 8.32 -16.89 2.84
C GLY A 115 8.99 -15.67 2.20
N LEU A 116 8.21 -14.84 1.50
CA LEU A 116 8.68 -13.57 0.94
C LEU A 116 9.06 -12.58 2.05
N LEU A 117 8.26 -12.50 3.12
CA LEU A 117 8.52 -11.65 4.28
C LEU A 117 9.70 -12.12 5.15
N HIS A 118 10.06 -13.40 5.12
CA HIS A 118 11.27 -13.94 5.75
C HIS A 118 12.53 -13.59 4.97
N THR A 119 12.41 -13.50 3.64
CA THR A 119 13.51 -13.13 2.75
C THR A 119 13.76 -11.61 2.82
N ALA A 120 12.69 -10.85 2.92
CA ALA A 120 12.72 -9.45 3.32
C ALA A 120 13.15 -9.37 4.80
N SER A 121 14.13 -8.53 5.17
CA SER A 121 14.72 -8.54 6.53
C SER A 121 13.80 -7.96 7.63
N VAL A 122 12.48 -7.97 7.41
CA VAL A 122 11.46 -7.23 8.14
C VAL A 122 10.80 -8.01 9.27
N LEU A 123 10.72 -9.33 9.18
CA LEU A 123 10.09 -10.13 10.25
C LEU A 123 10.87 -10.11 11.56
N SER A 124 12.18 -9.88 11.52
CA SER A 124 13.01 -9.67 12.71
C SER A 124 12.62 -8.43 13.52
N PHE A 125 11.91 -7.46 12.93
CA PHE A 125 11.48 -6.23 13.62
C PHE A 125 10.01 -6.24 14.06
N LEU A 126 9.20 -7.15 13.55
CA LEU A 126 7.76 -7.24 13.88
C LEU A 126 7.47 -8.04 15.15
N PHE A 127 8.49 -8.66 15.76
CA PHE A 127 8.39 -9.46 17.00
C PHE A 127 9.14 -8.86 18.20
N VAL A 128 9.57 -7.59 18.14
CA VAL A 128 10.14 -6.85 19.30
C VAL A 128 9.10 -5.90 19.88
#